data_AF-A0A939C3A4-F1
#
_entry.id   AF-A0A939C3A4-F1
#
_cell.length_a   1.000
_cell.length_b   1.000
_cell.length_c   1.000
_cell.angle_alpha   90.00
_cell.angle_beta   90.00
_cell.angle_gamma   90.00
#
_symmetry.space_group_name_H-M   'P 1'
#
loop_
_entity.id
_entity.type
_entity.pdbx_description
1 polymer ?
#
loop_
_entity_poly.entity_id
_entity_poly.type
_entity_poly.pdbx_seq_one_letter_code
_entity_poly.pdbx_strand_id
1 'polypeptide(L)'
;MSATALVKAFRLVSFAEAVSWTGLLIGMFFKWVVQSGEVGVQVFGPIHGAVFVAYVVIALLTARAQRWSLWTTFLALGASIPPLFTLWFERWAHRTGHLDPARAGRTATA
;
A
#
# COMPACT_ATOMS: atom_id res chain seq x y z
N MET A 1 -3.04 -17.98 -0.56
CA MET A 1 -3.97 -17.09 -1.29
C MET A 1 -3.72 -17.25 -2.78
N SER A 2 -4.76 -17.25 -3.61
CA SER A 2 -4.57 -17.24 -5.07
C SER A 2 -3.95 -15.91 -5.53
N ALA A 3 -3.31 -15.87 -6.70
CA ALA A 3 -2.74 -14.64 -7.27
C ALA A 3 -3.79 -13.51 -7.36
N THR A 4 -5.01 -13.85 -7.80
CA THR A 4 -6.14 -12.93 -7.83
C THR A 4 -6.51 -12.39 -6.44
N ALA A 5 -6.48 -13.24 -5.41
CA ALA A 5 -6.76 -12.81 -4.04
C ALA A 5 -5.66 -11.88 -3.50
N LEU A 6 -4.38 -12.13 -3.82
CA LEU A 6 -3.27 -11.26 -3.45
C LEU A 6 -3.37 -9.89 -4.12
N VAL A 7 -3.69 -9.84 -5.42
CA VAL A 7 -3.91 -8.58 -6.13
C VAL A 7 -5.05 -7.78 -5.52
N LYS A 8 -6.18 -8.42 -5.20
CA LYS A 8 -7.31 -7.74 -4.53
C LYS A 8 -6.91 -7.21 -3.15
N ALA A 9 -6.21 -8.02 -2.35
CA ALA A 9 -5.71 -7.60 -1.05
C ALA A 9 -4.74 -6.43 -1.17
N PHE A 10 -3.82 -6.45 -2.13
CA PHE A 10 -2.86 -5.37 -2.37
C PHE A 10 -3.57 -4.05 -2.68
N ARG A 11 -4.58 -4.07 -3.56
CA ARG A 11 -5.38 -2.88 -3.90
C ARG A 11 -6.15 -2.34 -2.69
N LEU A 12 -6.77 -3.22 -1.91
CA LEU A 12 -7.49 -2.84 -0.70
C LEU A 12 -6.56 -2.20 0.33
N VAL A 13 -5.42 -2.82 0.59
CA VAL A 13 -4.45 -2.33 1.59
C VAL A 13 -3.76 -1.06 1.11
N SER A 14 -3.47 -0.89 -0.18
CA SER A 14 -2.97 0.37 -0.75
C SER A 14 -3.95 1.51 -0.50
N PHE A 15 -5.25 1.26 -0.69
CA PHE A 15 -6.28 2.25 -0.40
C PHE A 15 -6.41 2.54 1.10
N ALA A 16 -6.43 1.51 1.95
CA ALA A 16 -6.47 1.67 3.39
C ALA A 16 -5.27 2.46 3.92
N GLU A 17 -4.08 2.23 3.35
CA GLU A 17 -2.86 2.95 3.70
C GLU A 17 -3.01 4.45 3.39
N ALA A 18 -3.49 4.80 2.20
CA ALA A 18 -3.74 6.19 1.83
C ALA A 18 -4.79 6.88 2.71
N VAL A 19 -5.85 6.17 3.09
CA VAL A 19 -6.88 6.67 4.02
C VAL A 19 -6.28 6.89 5.42
N SER A 20 -5.48 5.94 5.92
CA SER A 20 -4.83 6.07 7.23
C SER A 20 -3.82 7.22 7.28
N TRP A 21 -3.06 7.44 6.20
CA TRP A 21 -2.22 8.64 6.04
C TRP A 21 -3.04 9.92 6.11
N THR A 22 -4.18 9.96 5.43
CA THR A 22 -5.09 11.11 5.46
C THR A 22 -5.57 11.38 6.89
N GLY A 23 -5.98 10.34 7.62
CA GLY A 23 -6.34 10.45 9.03
C GLY A 23 -5.18 10.95 9.91
N LEU A 24 -3.96 10.48 9.67
CA LEU A 24 -2.78 10.92 10.39
C LEU A 24 -2.45 12.40 10.13
N LEU A 25 -2.53 12.86 8.88
CA LEU A 25 -2.36 14.27 8.52
C LEU A 25 -3.44 15.15 9.15
N ILE A 26 -4.69 14.68 9.19
CA ILE A 26 -5.77 15.36 9.93
C ILE A 26 -5.40 15.46 11.41
N GLY A 27 -4.98 14.35 12.03
CA GLY A 27 -4.52 14.35 13.43
C GLY A 27 -3.37 15.34 13.69
N MET A 28 -2.41 15.42 12.77
CA MET A 28 -1.31 16.40 12.84
C MET A 28 -1.81 17.83 12.68
N PHE A 29 -2.76 18.09 11.79
CA PHE A 29 -3.36 19.42 11.62
C PHE A 29 -4.06 19.88 12.91
N PHE A 30 -4.85 19.02 13.54
CA PHE A 30 -5.50 19.34 14.82
C PHE A 30 -4.47 19.57 15.94
N LYS A 31 -3.40 18.78 15.99
CA LYS A 31 -2.31 18.96 16.96
C LYS A 31 -1.59 20.29 16.80
N TRP A 32 -1.21 20.65 15.58
CA TRP A 32 -0.30 21.79 15.34
C TRP A 32 -1.00 23.10 15.00
N VAL A 33 -2.13 23.05 14.27
CA VAL A 33 -2.84 24.24 13.79
C VAL A 33 -3.97 24.62 14.74
N VAL A 34 -4.82 23.64 15.10
CA VAL A 34 -5.96 23.88 16.00
C VAL A 34 -5.51 23.85 17.48
N GLN A 35 -4.33 23.27 17.76
CA GLN A 35 -3.78 23.09 19.11
C GLN A 35 -4.75 22.39 20.07
N SER A 36 -5.61 21.50 19.53
CA SER A 36 -6.68 20.83 20.28
C SER A 36 -6.22 19.53 20.97
N GLY A 37 -4.91 19.35 21.17
CA GLY A 37 -4.31 18.16 21.78
C GLY A 37 -3.90 17.05 20.80
N GLU A 38 -3.40 15.95 21.36
CA GLU A 38 -2.70 14.89 20.60
C GLU A 38 -3.54 13.66 20.26
N VAL A 39 -4.81 13.64 20.68
CA VAL A 39 -5.70 12.47 20.59
C VAL A 39 -5.81 11.95 19.15
N GLY A 40 -5.89 12.85 18.16
CA GLY A 40 -5.93 12.45 16.75
C GLY A 40 -4.70 11.65 16.32
N VAL A 41 -3.49 12.10 16.69
CA VAL A 41 -2.25 11.37 16.36
C VAL A 41 -2.12 10.07 17.15
N GLN A 42 -2.60 10.03 18.40
CA GLN A 42 -2.57 8.83 19.23
C GLN A 42 -3.50 7.72 18.73
N VAL A 43 -4.59 8.07 18.04
CA VAL A 43 -5.50 7.10 17.42
C VAL A 43 -5.03 6.75 16.00
N PHE A 44 -4.79 7.74 15.15
CA PHE A 44 -4.45 7.51 13.75
C PHE A 44 -3.02 6.98 13.56
N GLY A 45 -2.09 7.27 14.47
CA GLY A 45 -0.71 6.77 14.43
C GLY A 45 -0.62 5.25 14.48
N PRO A 46 -1.16 4.59 15.53
CA PRO A 46 -1.20 3.12 15.61
C PRO A 46 -1.98 2.47 14.47
N ILE A 47 -3.12 3.06 14.05
CA ILE A 47 -3.90 2.57 12.90
C ILE A 47 -3.04 2.60 11.64
N HIS A 48 -2.40 3.73 11.35
CA HIS A 48 -1.54 3.88 10.19
C HIS A 48 -0.36 2.90 10.25
N GLY A 49 0.31 2.77 11.40
CA GLY A 49 1.42 1.83 11.58
C GLY A 49 1.01 0.37 11.30
N ALA A 50 -0.16 -0.06 11.78
CA ALA A 50 -0.68 -1.40 11.51
C ALA A 50 -0.98 -1.60 10.02
N VAL A 51 -1.59 -0.61 9.37
CA VAL A 51 -1.90 -0.66 7.94
C VAL A 51 -0.62 -0.63 7.09
N PHE A 52 0.39 0.15 7.48
CA PHE A 52 1.70 0.18 6.84
C PHE A 52 2.38 -1.20 6.87
N VAL A 53 2.41 -1.87 8.02
CA VAL A 53 2.95 -3.23 8.12
C VAL A 53 2.19 -4.21 7.25
N ALA A 54 0.85 -4.14 7.26
CA ALA A 54 0.02 -4.96 6.37
C ALA A 54 0.32 -4.70 4.89
N TYR A 55 0.52 -3.43 4.50
CA TYR A 55 0.90 -3.05 3.14
C TYR A 55 2.22 -3.69 2.74
N VAL A 56 3.26 -3.56 3.55
CA VAL A 56 4.59 -4.13 3.27
C VAL A 56 4.50 -5.65 3.08
N VAL A 57 3.81 -6.36 3.97
CA VAL A 57 3.66 -7.82 3.88
C VAL A 57 2.92 -8.21 2.59
N ILE A 58 1.78 -7.59 2.30
CA ILE A 58 0.99 -7.91 1.11
C ILE A 58 1.74 -7.51 -0.17
N ALA A 59 2.49 -6.42 -0.17
CA ALA A 59 3.34 -5.99 -1.28
C ALA A 59 4.40 -7.04 -1.61
N LEU A 60 5.11 -7.57 -0.59
CA LEU A 60 6.11 -8.62 -0.78
C LEU A 60 5.50 -9.94 -1.26
N LEU A 61 4.36 -10.35 -0.72
CA LEU A 61 3.64 -11.54 -1.17
C LEU A 61 3.17 -11.39 -2.63
N THR A 62 2.66 -10.22 -2.98
CA THR A 62 2.23 -9.90 -4.36
C THR A 62 3.43 -9.85 -5.30
N ALA A 63 4.54 -9.25 -4.88
CA ALA A 63 5.77 -9.22 -5.65
C ALA A 63 6.27 -10.63 -5.98
N ARG A 64 6.24 -11.55 -5.02
CA ARG A 64 6.61 -12.95 -5.23
C ARG A 64 5.63 -13.66 -6.17
N ALA A 65 4.32 -13.51 -5.94
CA ALA A 65 3.29 -14.17 -6.74
C ALA A 65 3.24 -13.66 -8.19
N GLN A 66 3.49 -12.37 -8.39
CA GLN A 66 3.48 -11.69 -9.69
C GLN A 66 4.88 -11.58 -10.32
N ARG A 67 5.90 -12.19 -9.69
CA ARG A 67 7.30 -12.21 -10.14
C ARG A 67 7.84 -10.82 -10.49
N TRP A 68 7.58 -9.86 -9.61
CA TRP A 68 8.07 -8.50 -9.77
C TRP A 68 9.60 -8.45 -9.78
N SER A 69 10.15 -7.54 -10.59
CA SER A 69 11.57 -7.21 -10.51
C SER A 69 11.87 -6.53 -9.17
N LEU A 70 13.12 -6.59 -8.72
CA LEU A 70 13.57 -5.88 -7.51
C LEU A 70 13.20 -4.40 -7.56
N TRP A 71 13.34 -3.76 -8.73
CA TRP A 71 12.95 -2.36 -8.94
C TRP A 71 11.47 -2.10 -8.67
N THR A 72 10.58 -2.97 -9.15
CA THR A 72 9.12 -2.83 -8.92
C THR A 72 8.78 -2.99 -7.44
N THR A 73 9.43 -3.94 -6.76
CA THR A 73 9.27 -4.11 -5.31
C THR A 73 9.79 -2.91 -4.53
N PHE A 74 10.95 -2.36 -4.91
CA PHE A 74 11.49 -1.14 -4.30
C PHE A 74 10.55 0.05 -4.49
N LEU A 75 9.99 0.24 -5.68
CA LEU A 75 8.98 1.28 -5.93
C LEU A 75 7.74 1.06 -5.06
N ALA A 76 7.28 -0.18 -4.88
CA ALA A 76 6.13 -0.50 -4.04
C ALA A 76 6.36 -0.12 -2.57
N LEU A 77 7.52 -0.49 -2.02
CA LEU A 77 7.90 -0.19 -0.64
C LEU A 77 8.20 1.30 -0.45
N GLY A 78 8.87 1.92 -1.42
CA GLY A 78 9.09 3.36 -1.42
C GLY A 78 7.77 4.12 -1.45
N ALA A 79 6.73 3.60 -2.11
CA ALA A 79 5.44 4.25 -2.20
C ALA A 79 4.65 4.35 -0.89
N SER A 80 5.02 3.59 0.15
CA SER A 80 4.40 3.72 1.47
C SER A 80 5.08 4.76 2.37
N ILE A 81 6.14 5.43 1.90
CA ILE A 81 6.82 6.49 2.65
C ILE A 81 6.17 7.86 2.41
N PRO A 82 5.95 8.31 1.14
CA PRO A 82 5.27 9.56 0.90
C PRO A 82 3.75 9.37 1.04
N PRO A 83 3.04 10.37 1.60
CA PRO A 83 1.59 10.30 1.75
C PRO A 83 0.91 10.11 0.39
N LEU A 84 -0.09 9.22 0.36
CA LEU A 84 -0.95 8.90 -0.79
C LEU A 84 -0.24 8.25 -1.98
N PHE A 85 1.06 8.00 -1.92
CA PHE A 85 1.82 7.51 -3.07
C PHE A 85 1.56 6.02 -3.37
N THR A 86 1.04 5.29 -2.38
CA THR A 86 0.51 3.91 -2.55
C THR A 86 -0.63 3.84 -3.57
N LEU A 87 -1.49 4.85 -3.68
CA LEU A 87 -2.53 4.92 -4.72
C LEU A 87 -1.94 5.12 -6.10
N TRP A 88 -0.93 5.99 -6.22
CA TRP A 88 -0.24 6.20 -7.50
C TRP A 88 0.44 4.91 -7.96
N PHE A 89 1.14 4.23 -7.05
CA PHE A 89 1.79 2.96 -7.35
C PHE A 89 0.79 1.87 -7.73
N GLU A 90 -0.32 1.72 -6.99
CA GLU A 90 -1.40 0.78 -7.33
C GLU A 90 -1.90 1.02 -8.76
N ARG A 91 -2.18 2.28 -9.11
CA ARG A 91 -2.69 2.68 -10.42
C ARG A 91 -1.68 2.38 -11.52
N TRP A 92 -0.41 2.70 -11.28
CA TRP A 92 0.69 2.44 -12.20
C TRP A 92 0.90 0.93 -12.41
N ALA A 93 0.97 0.14 -11.33
CA ALA A 93 1.17 -1.30 -11.37
C ALA A 93 0.00 -2.04 -12.03
N HIS A 94 -1.23 -1.52 -11.88
CA HIS A 94 -2.39 -2.02 -12.60
C HIS A 94 -2.28 -1.75 -14.11
N ARG A 95 -1.92 -0.52 -14.50
CA ARG A 95 -1.81 -0.12 -15.92
C ARG A 95 -0.69 -0.82 -16.68
N THR A 96 0.42 -1.13 -16.02
CA THR A 96 1.58 -1.82 -16.61
C THR A 96 1.49 -3.35 -16.54
N GLY A 97 0.37 -3.88 -16.03
CA GLY A 97 0.15 -5.33 -15.94
C GLY A 97 1.00 -6.03 -14.89
N HIS A 98 1.57 -5.30 -13.93
CA HIS A 98 2.24 -5.88 -12.76
C HIS A 98 1.24 -6.52 -11.78
N LEU A 99 -0.03 -6.10 -11.83
CA LEU A 99 -1.14 -6.69 -11.08
C LEU A 99 -2.04 -7.62 -11.92
N ASP A 100 -1.63 -8.02 -13.14
CA ASP A 100 -2.40 -8.97 -13.96
C ASP A 100 -2.17 -10.43 -13.49
N PRO A 101 -3.17 -11.12 -12.91
CA PRO A 101 -3.02 -12.50 -12.46
C PRO A 101 -2.76 -13.47 -13.63
N ALA A 102 -3.23 -13.16 -14.84
CA ALA A 102 -3.06 -14.01 -16.01
C ALA A 102 -1.62 -13.98 -16.54
N ARG A 103 -0.88 -12.87 -16.34
CA ARG A 103 0.54 -12.74 -16.70
C ARG A 103 1.44 -13.69 -15.91
N ALA A 104 1.13 -13.90 -14.62
CA ALA A 104 1.87 -14.83 -13.76
C ALA A 104 1.73 -16.28 -14.24
N GLY A 105 0.53 -16.68 -14.72
CA GLY A 105 0.28 -18.03 -15.25
C GLY A 105 0.99 -18.31 -16.58
N ARG A 106 1.08 -17.31 -17.48
CA ARG A 106 1.72 -17.44 -18.80
C ARG A 106 3.24 -17.66 -18.75
N THR A 107 3.91 -17.23 -17.68
CA THR A 107 5.37 -17.44 -17.49
C THR A 107 5.71 -18.71 -16.72
N ALA A 108 4.71 -19.48 -16.27
CA ALA A 108 4.88 -20.78 -15.62
C ALA A 108 4.63 -21.96 -16.57
N THR A 109 4.11 -21.69 -17.77
CA THR A 109 3.74 -22.67 -18.81
C THR A 109 4.62 -22.58 -20.06
N ALA A 110 5.61 -21.69 -20.06
CA ALA A 110 6.64 -21.57 -21.10
C ALA A 110 8.00 -22.00 -20.51
#